data_AF-A0A7R9GV63-F1
#
_entry.id   AF-A0A7R9GV63-F1
#
_cell.length_a   1.000
_cell.length_b   1.000
_cell.length_c   1.000
_cell.angle_alpha   90.00
_cell.angle_beta   90.00
_cell.angle_gamma   90.00
#
_symmetry.space_group_name_H-M   'P 1'
#
loop_
_entity.id
_entity.type
_entity.pdbx_description
1 polymer ?
#
loop_
_entity_poly.entity_id
_entity_poly.type
_entity_poly.pdbx_seq_one_letter_code
_entity_poly.pdbx_strand_id
1 'polypeptide(L)'
;MLTAYCRPRESLSNLCTLITGDALLYSMFRIDATPVACPFKGPFTFTYNRGHGDCESPVSSIDSCTEDSRLLLMYQACPDVHGTESTVEELQCLATWKEGSSRYLVGKVHHNHATSNEDRYRCFVYEKSALPVGYAASEHVSNGEGVDYQVAQSGDATCNGLSSAMEGSRTMTLKKASSPSKCRFPSWLTSSLHWHTLDYTRSYTFHHRNTTLRISNSTSNSAMGYSPTLRNGNENGIAVSMGLTSELNNQEMRVVCTEVKQQTVEKALIVAHFTMGCQSGFLCLAFYRRDGHVIEVQTGTYTRRPEDACQAIHFNKSSLPFVTLVTSSPEPRQCPYLGKFSVTGLSRGERLARSLRVALHEARHRAPRDMTSLPADLCTQDNEDFTTLVVGCNTVDTMEFRSECTSADVVSAYSCHGRWEDNGIHYLITTPLSRSSHGARRYCFMYREQEGVVHFSSSSDSCQRNISPGIGGALAFNVTSSGE
;
A
#
# COMPACT_ATOMS: atom_id res chain seq x y z
N MET A 1 -65.03 6.65 -27.32
CA MET A 1 -63.98 6.45 -28.35
C MET A 1 -63.07 7.67 -28.32
N LEU A 2 -61.82 7.53 -27.86
CA LEU A 2 -60.80 8.57 -28.01
C LEU A 2 -60.27 8.47 -29.45
N THR A 3 -60.65 9.44 -30.28
CA THR A 3 -60.10 9.58 -31.63
C THR A 3 -58.69 10.16 -31.53
N ALA A 4 -57.68 9.32 -31.71
CA ALA A 4 -56.32 9.78 -31.96
C ALA A 4 -56.27 10.39 -33.37
N TYR A 5 -56.08 11.71 -33.47
CA TYR A 5 -55.88 12.41 -34.74
C TYR A 5 -54.40 12.76 -34.89
N CYS A 6 -53.79 12.35 -36.00
CA CYS A 6 -52.43 12.77 -36.35
C CYS A 6 -52.46 14.21 -36.85
N ARG A 7 -51.89 15.16 -36.09
CA ARG A 7 -51.64 16.51 -36.62
C ARG A 7 -50.57 16.44 -37.72
N PRO A 8 -50.73 17.19 -38.82
CA PRO A 8 -49.65 17.38 -39.79
C PRO A 8 -48.42 17.95 -39.06
N ARG A 9 -47.27 17.33 -39.27
CA ARG A 9 -46.02 17.77 -38.65
C ARG A 9 -45.65 19.13 -39.25
N GLU A 10 -45.54 20.17 -38.42
CA GLU A 10 -45.08 21.49 -38.88
C GLU A 10 -43.69 21.39 -39.52
N SER A 11 -43.37 22.33 -40.41
CA SER A 11 -42.05 22.38 -41.04
C SER A 11 -40.96 22.56 -39.97
N LEU A 12 -39.78 21.96 -40.19
CA LEU A 12 -38.65 22.07 -39.26
C LEU A 12 -38.33 23.54 -38.93
N SER A 13 -38.45 24.44 -39.92
CA SER A 13 -38.25 25.88 -39.76
C SER A 13 -39.20 26.49 -38.73
N ASN A 14 -40.50 26.18 -38.78
CA ASN A 14 -41.49 26.72 -37.85
C ASN A 14 -41.27 26.17 -36.43
N LEU A 15 -40.95 24.87 -36.31
CA LEU A 15 -40.61 24.28 -35.01
C LEU A 15 -39.37 24.93 -34.38
N CYS A 16 -38.35 25.24 -35.19
CA CYS A 16 -37.16 25.95 -34.69
C CYS A 16 -37.46 27.39 -34.24
N THR A 17 -38.43 28.09 -34.85
CA THR A 17 -38.82 29.44 -34.40
C THR A 17 -39.52 29.46 -33.03
N LEU A 18 -40.03 28.32 -32.56
CA LEU A 18 -40.63 28.19 -31.22
C LEU A 18 -39.58 28.04 -30.12
N ILE A 19 -38.32 27.77 -30.46
CA ILE A 19 -37.21 27.70 -29.50
C ILE A 19 -36.69 29.11 -29.33
N THR A 20 -37.11 29.77 -28.26
CA THR A 20 -36.63 31.10 -27.91
C THR A 20 -35.18 31.03 -27.40
N GLY A 21 -34.43 32.13 -27.49
CA GLY A 21 -33.02 32.17 -27.05
C GLY A 21 -32.82 31.94 -25.54
N ASP A 22 -33.88 32.09 -24.76
CA ASP A 22 -33.98 31.84 -23.32
C ASP A 22 -34.63 30.47 -23.00
N ALA A 23 -34.85 29.62 -24.00
CA ALA A 23 -35.38 28.29 -23.77
C ALA A 23 -34.52 27.51 -22.77
N LEU A 24 -35.19 26.85 -21.81
CA LEU A 24 -34.55 26.04 -20.79
C LEU A 24 -33.67 24.96 -21.42
N LEU A 25 -32.38 25.00 -21.10
CA LEU A 25 -31.45 23.97 -21.49
C LEU A 25 -31.51 22.82 -20.49
N TYR A 26 -31.76 21.61 -20.99
CA TYR A 26 -31.70 20.40 -20.18
C TYR A 26 -30.31 19.79 -20.26
N SER A 27 -29.66 19.65 -19.12
CA SER A 27 -28.39 18.93 -19.01
C SER A 27 -28.64 17.42 -19.07
N MET A 28 -27.91 16.71 -19.93
CA MET A 28 -28.02 15.26 -20.07
C MET A 28 -26.70 14.58 -19.68
N PHE A 29 -26.79 13.54 -18.86
CA PHE A 29 -25.64 12.75 -18.42
C PHE A 29 -25.56 11.46 -19.22
N ARG A 30 -24.37 11.14 -19.70
CA ARG A 30 -24.09 9.79 -20.20
C ARG A 30 -23.81 8.90 -19.00
N ILE A 31 -24.66 7.89 -18.78
CA ILE A 31 -24.58 6.99 -17.61
C ILE A 31 -23.22 6.28 -17.53
N ASP A 32 -22.67 5.89 -18.68
CA ASP A 32 -21.37 5.23 -18.82
C ASP A 32 -20.33 6.18 -19.42
N ALA A 33 -20.31 7.43 -18.95
CA ALA A 33 -19.27 8.37 -19.33
C ALA A 33 -17.90 7.86 -18.85
N THR A 34 -16.89 7.96 -19.73
CA THR A 34 -15.50 7.73 -19.34
C THR A 34 -15.08 8.81 -18.35
N PRO A 35 -14.61 8.47 -17.14
CA PRO A 35 -14.20 9.46 -16.15
C PRO A 35 -13.08 10.37 -16.66
N VAL A 36 -13.05 11.61 -16.19
CA VAL A 36 -12.01 12.61 -16.51
C VAL A 36 -11.30 13.06 -15.24
N ALA A 37 -10.08 13.55 -15.37
CA ALA A 37 -9.33 14.06 -14.22
C ALA A 37 -10.10 15.19 -13.52
N CYS A 38 -10.14 15.14 -12.19
CA CYS A 38 -10.79 16.16 -11.39
C CYS A 38 -9.99 17.48 -11.41
N PRO A 39 -10.66 18.64 -11.35
CA PRO A 39 -10.03 19.95 -11.50
C PRO A 39 -9.21 20.40 -10.28
N PHE A 40 -9.47 19.84 -9.11
CA PHE A 40 -8.72 20.11 -7.88
C PHE A 40 -7.96 18.86 -7.47
N LYS A 41 -6.66 19.01 -7.20
CA LYS A 41 -5.82 17.92 -6.66
C LYS A 41 -5.46 18.25 -5.21
N GLY A 42 -5.98 17.44 -4.29
CA GLY A 42 -5.83 17.60 -2.85
C GLY A 42 -4.40 17.40 -2.36
N PRO A 43 -4.16 17.58 -1.05
CA PRO A 43 -5.20 17.74 -0.02
C PRO A 43 -5.72 19.19 0.10
N PHE A 44 -7.03 19.34 0.32
CA PHE A 44 -7.70 20.60 0.68
C PHE A 44 -8.46 20.45 1.99
N THR A 45 -8.59 21.54 2.74
CA THR A 45 -9.60 21.71 3.78
C THR A 45 -10.70 22.62 3.25
N PHE A 46 -11.93 22.42 3.69
CA PHE A 46 -13.04 23.26 3.26
C PHE A 46 -14.06 23.51 4.37
N THR A 47 -14.70 24.67 4.30
CA THR A 47 -15.94 25.00 5.01
C THR A 47 -17.09 24.88 4.01
N TYR A 48 -18.29 24.62 4.50
CA TYR A 48 -19.46 24.46 3.62
C TYR A 48 -20.74 25.03 4.23
N ASN A 49 -21.68 25.40 3.38
CA ASN A 49 -22.99 25.92 3.76
C ASN A 49 -24.08 25.15 3.02
N ARG A 50 -25.19 24.86 3.71
CA ARG A 50 -26.39 24.19 3.15
C ARG A 50 -27.67 25.03 3.26
N GLY A 51 -27.52 26.36 3.40
CA GLY A 51 -28.62 27.32 3.56
C GLY A 51 -28.93 27.72 5.01
N HIS A 52 -28.18 27.21 6.00
CA HIS A 52 -28.41 27.45 7.43
C HIS A 52 -27.21 28.07 8.15
N GLY A 53 -26.21 28.56 7.41
CA GLY A 53 -24.97 29.12 7.93
C GLY A 53 -23.74 28.28 7.55
N ASP A 54 -22.57 28.88 7.71
CA ASP A 54 -21.29 28.27 7.34
C ASP A 54 -20.82 27.29 8.43
N CYS A 55 -20.53 26.06 8.04
CA CYS A 55 -19.88 25.07 8.89
C CYS A 55 -18.36 25.29 8.85
N GLU A 56 -17.86 26.05 9.81
CA GLU A 56 -16.44 26.44 9.89
C GLU A 56 -15.60 25.57 10.83
N SER A 57 -16.18 25.05 11.90
CA SER A 57 -15.45 24.27 12.91
C SER A 57 -16.29 23.09 13.42
N PRO A 58 -15.83 21.83 13.26
CA PRO A 58 -14.54 21.45 12.68
C PRO A 58 -14.51 21.59 11.14
N VAL A 59 -13.34 21.91 10.58
CA VAL A 59 -13.18 22.00 9.11
C VAL A 59 -13.29 20.63 8.44
N SER A 60 -13.90 20.60 7.27
CA SER A 60 -14.02 19.40 6.42
C SER A 60 -12.79 19.23 5.53
N SER A 61 -12.58 18.05 4.94
CA SER A 61 -11.37 17.76 4.13
C SER A 61 -11.66 17.08 2.80
N ILE A 62 -10.86 17.39 1.79
CA ILE A 62 -10.87 16.76 0.46
C ILE A 62 -9.52 16.13 0.20
N ASP A 63 -9.54 14.83 -0.08
CA ASP A 63 -8.36 14.08 -0.53
C ASP A 63 -8.55 13.64 -1.99
N SER A 64 -7.45 13.60 -2.74
CA SER A 64 -7.45 12.95 -4.05
C SER A 64 -7.29 11.46 -3.87
N CYS A 65 -8.14 10.68 -4.55
CA CYS A 65 -7.95 9.24 -4.62
C CYS A 65 -6.69 8.90 -5.43
N THR A 66 -6.32 7.62 -5.43
CA THR A 66 -5.24 7.11 -6.30
C THR A 66 -5.54 7.31 -7.79
N GLU A 67 -6.82 7.22 -8.18
CA GLU A 67 -7.31 7.63 -9.50
C GLU A 67 -7.52 9.15 -9.53
N ASP A 68 -6.97 9.82 -10.54
CA ASP A 68 -7.06 11.29 -10.67
C ASP A 68 -8.46 11.80 -11.07
N SER A 69 -9.35 10.89 -11.47
CA SER A 69 -10.77 11.16 -11.75
C SER A 69 -11.66 11.08 -10.52
N ARG A 70 -11.10 10.82 -9.33
CA ARG A 70 -11.88 10.66 -8.10
C ARG A 70 -11.34 11.53 -6.95
N LEU A 71 -12.28 12.08 -6.19
CA LEU A 71 -12.02 12.83 -4.96
C LEU A 71 -12.83 12.24 -3.82
N LEU A 72 -12.29 12.29 -2.62
CA LEU A 72 -12.97 11.92 -1.38
C LEU A 72 -13.27 13.18 -0.59
N LEU A 73 -14.54 13.46 -0.34
CA LEU A 73 -15.00 14.60 0.46
C LEU A 73 -15.46 14.07 1.83
N MET A 74 -14.81 14.54 2.88
CA MET A 74 -15.11 14.14 4.26
C MET A 74 -15.70 15.34 5.01
N TYR A 75 -17.02 15.34 5.16
CA TYR A 75 -17.77 16.38 5.83
C TYR A 75 -17.71 16.20 7.35
N GLN A 76 -17.67 17.32 8.06
CA GLN A 76 -17.84 17.37 9.50
C GLN A 76 -19.19 18.02 9.84
N ALA A 77 -19.85 17.54 10.88
CA ALA A 77 -20.97 18.25 11.51
C ALA A 77 -20.43 19.38 12.40
N CYS A 78 -20.96 20.59 12.23
CA CYS A 78 -20.63 21.71 13.09
C CYS A 78 -21.63 21.84 14.23
N PRO A 79 -21.18 22.16 15.46
CA PRO A 79 -22.09 22.47 16.55
C PRO A 79 -22.92 23.71 16.18
N ASP A 80 -24.20 23.68 16.54
CA ASP A 80 -25.16 24.78 16.38
C ASP A 80 -25.45 25.25 14.94
N VAL A 81 -25.01 24.50 13.91
CA VAL A 81 -25.35 24.75 12.50
C VAL A 81 -26.28 23.66 11.99
N HIS A 82 -27.55 24.01 11.78
CA HIS A 82 -28.58 23.05 11.39
C HIS A 82 -28.32 22.44 10.00
N GLY A 83 -28.58 21.14 9.84
CA GLY A 83 -28.39 20.43 8.57
C GLY A 83 -26.94 20.06 8.22
N THR A 84 -25.97 20.39 9.08
CA THR A 84 -24.59 19.89 8.97
C THR A 84 -24.50 18.45 9.47
N GLU A 85 -23.70 17.62 8.79
CA GLU A 85 -23.61 16.19 9.08
C GLU A 85 -22.20 15.68 8.81
N SER A 86 -21.76 14.68 9.60
CA SER A 86 -20.49 13.99 9.39
C SER A 86 -20.66 12.83 8.41
N THR A 87 -20.40 13.07 7.13
CA THR A 87 -20.53 12.08 6.06
C THR A 87 -19.29 12.00 5.19
N VAL A 88 -19.15 10.91 4.44
CA VAL A 88 -18.09 10.74 3.45
C VAL A 88 -18.75 10.51 2.10
N GLU A 89 -18.37 11.33 1.11
CA GLU A 89 -18.87 11.29 -0.25
C GLU A 89 -17.69 11.09 -1.21
N GLU A 90 -17.78 10.09 -2.09
CA GLU A 90 -16.80 9.88 -3.16
C GLU A 90 -17.32 10.52 -4.45
N LEU A 91 -16.58 11.47 -5.00
CA LEU A 91 -16.91 12.17 -6.24
C LEU A 91 -16.08 11.61 -7.40
N GLN A 92 -16.74 11.03 -8.39
CA GLN A 92 -16.13 10.68 -9.68
C GLN A 92 -16.41 11.78 -10.71
N CYS A 93 -15.37 12.42 -11.22
CA CYS A 93 -15.46 13.48 -12.22
C CYS A 93 -15.70 12.90 -13.62
N LEU A 94 -16.68 13.46 -14.35
CA LEU A 94 -17.13 12.95 -15.65
C LEU A 94 -16.93 13.94 -16.80
N ALA A 95 -17.07 15.24 -16.53
CA ALA A 95 -16.82 16.27 -17.53
C ALA A 95 -16.44 17.59 -16.86
N THR A 96 -15.61 18.39 -17.53
CA THR A 96 -15.33 19.77 -17.13
C THR A 96 -15.37 20.67 -18.34
N TRP A 97 -15.87 21.89 -18.16
CA TRP A 97 -15.81 22.95 -19.18
C TRP A 97 -15.64 24.31 -18.52
N LYS A 98 -15.40 25.33 -19.33
CA LYS A 98 -15.22 26.71 -18.88
C LYS A 98 -16.11 27.62 -19.71
N GLU A 99 -16.80 28.52 -19.05
CA GLU A 99 -17.63 29.55 -19.68
C GLU A 99 -17.39 30.87 -18.94
N GLY A 100 -16.85 31.87 -19.64
CA GLY A 100 -16.44 33.13 -19.01
C GLY A 100 -15.35 32.95 -17.94
N SER A 101 -15.58 33.47 -16.73
CA SER A 101 -14.74 33.27 -15.54
C SER A 101 -15.03 31.97 -14.80
N SER A 102 -16.26 31.46 -14.95
CA SER A 102 -16.75 30.28 -14.28
C SER A 102 -16.23 28.99 -14.92
N ARG A 103 -16.00 27.99 -14.09
CA ARG A 103 -15.67 26.64 -14.52
C ARG A 103 -16.71 25.68 -13.98
N TYR A 104 -17.00 24.67 -14.76
CA TYR A 104 -18.05 23.73 -14.46
C TYR A 104 -17.45 22.33 -14.39
N LEU A 105 -18.00 21.54 -13.47
CA LEU A 105 -17.68 20.14 -13.28
C LEU A 105 -19.00 19.39 -13.15
N VAL A 106 -19.09 18.27 -13.85
CA VAL A 106 -20.14 17.28 -13.65
C VAL A 106 -19.50 16.05 -13.04
N GLY A 107 -20.11 15.54 -11.99
CA GLY A 107 -19.64 14.33 -11.34
C GLY A 107 -20.75 13.45 -10.80
N LYS A 108 -20.35 12.22 -10.50
CA LYS A 108 -21.18 11.20 -9.86
C LYS A 108 -20.72 11.07 -8.41
N VAL A 109 -21.59 11.42 -7.49
CA VAL A 109 -21.40 11.30 -6.04
C VAL A 109 -21.85 9.91 -5.60
N HIS A 110 -20.98 9.22 -4.88
CA HIS A 110 -21.26 7.95 -4.25
C HIS A 110 -21.30 8.13 -2.73
N HIS A 111 -22.46 7.85 -2.13
CA HIS A 111 -22.66 7.83 -0.68
C HIS A 111 -23.72 6.78 -0.31
N ASN A 112 -23.74 6.34 0.94
CA ASN A 112 -24.59 5.22 1.41
C ASN A 112 -26.10 5.44 1.22
N HIS A 113 -26.55 6.68 1.03
CA HIS A 113 -27.97 7.03 0.87
C HIS A 113 -28.38 7.25 -0.60
N ALA A 114 -27.46 7.13 -1.57
CA ALA A 114 -27.74 7.40 -2.97
C ALA A 114 -28.35 6.17 -3.67
N THR A 115 -29.68 6.15 -3.84
CA THR A 115 -30.40 4.99 -4.40
C THR A 115 -30.72 5.14 -5.89
N SER A 116 -30.81 6.38 -6.39
CA SER A 116 -31.15 6.68 -7.77
C SER A 116 -30.04 7.44 -8.50
N ASN A 117 -30.13 7.54 -9.83
CA ASN A 117 -29.25 8.43 -10.59
C ASN A 117 -29.50 9.91 -10.25
N GLU A 118 -30.73 10.26 -9.90
CA GLU A 118 -31.09 11.61 -9.47
C GLU A 118 -30.32 12.02 -8.20
N ASP A 119 -30.07 11.08 -7.29
CA ASP A 119 -29.27 11.34 -6.08
C ASP A 119 -27.77 11.42 -6.38
N ARG A 120 -27.32 10.75 -7.44
CA ARG A 120 -25.89 10.53 -7.72
C ARG A 120 -25.28 11.60 -8.60
N TYR A 121 -26.00 12.13 -9.59
CA TYR A 121 -25.42 13.13 -10.49
C TYR A 121 -25.52 14.53 -9.89
N ARG A 122 -24.39 15.23 -9.85
CA ARG A 122 -24.32 16.61 -9.37
C ARG A 122 -23.50 17.46 -10.32
N CYS A 123 -23.94 18.70 -10.49
CA CYS A 123 -23.18 19.75 -11.14
C CYS A 123 -22.47 20.61 -10.09
N PHE A 124 -21.34 21.14 -10.49
CA PHE A 124 -20.51 22.00 -9.68
C PHE A 124 -20.07 23.20 -10.51
N VAL A 125 -20.16 24.40 -9.94
CA VAL A 125 -19.56 25.62 -10.48
C VAL A 125 -18.43 26.03 -9.56
N TYR A 126 -17.29 26.35 -10.13
CA TYR A 126 -16.14 26.75 -9.34
C TYR A 126 -15.34 27.86 -9.97
N GLU A 127 -14.77 28.66 -9.09
CA GLU A 127 -13.86 29.74 -9.45
C GLU A 127 -12.56 29.55 -8.67
N LYS A 128 -11.45 29.78 -9.36
CA LYS A 128 -10.15 29.82 -8.71
C LYS A 128 -9.90 31.25 -8.26
N SER A 129 -9.72 31.47 -6.97
CA SER A 129 -9.40 32.79 -6.43
C SER A 129 -8.06 33.26 -7.01
N ALA A 130 -8.07 34.44 -7.62
CA ALA A 130 -6.89 35.04 -8.22
C ALA A 130 -6.00 35.65 -7.13
N LEU A 131 -5.16 34.83 -6.52
CA LEU A 131 -3.92 35.30 -5.88
C LEU A 131 -2.74 34.58 -6.54
N PRO A 132 -1.95 35.26 -7.38
CA PRO A 132 -0.69 34.73 -7.85
C PRO A 132 0.33 34.77 -6.71
N VAL A 133 0.97 33.63 -6.50
CA VAL A 133 2.28 33.56 -5.87
C VAL A 133 3.26 34.41 -6.71
N GLY A 134 3.76 35.51 -6.15
CA GLY A 134 4.96 36.18 -6.64
C GLY A 134 4.98 37.71 -6.56
N TYR A 135 5.81 38.22 -5.65
CA TYR A 135 6.40 39.57 -5.55
C TYR A 135 5.68 40.70 -4.77
N ALA A 136 6.41 41.14 -3.74
CA ALA A 136 6.52 42.48 -3.13
C ALA A 136 5.48 42.96 -2.10
N ALA A 137 5.92 42.94 -0.84
CA ALA A 137 5.89 44.00 0.18
C ALA A 137 4.67 44.95 0.26
N SER A 138 3.90 44.83 1.34
CA SER A 138 3.58 45.93 2.27
C SER A 138 2.79 45.39 3.47
N GLU A 139 3.18 45.82 4.67
CA GLU A 139 2.41 45.68 5.91
C GLU A 139 1.05 46.37 5.77
N HIS A 140 -0.03 45.65 6.08
CA HIS A 140 -1.06 46.00 7.07
C HIS A 140 -2.31 45.11 6.88
N VAL A 141 -2.50 44.26 7.89
CA VAL A 141 -3.63 43.40 8.28
C VAL A 141 -4.97 43.55 7.51
N SER A 142 -5.42 42.47 6.87
CA SER A 142 -6.81 42.01 6.92
C SER A 142 -6.89 40.48 6.74
N ASN A 143 -7.73 39.85 7.57
CA ASN A 143 -7.92 38.39 7.69
C ASN A 143 -8.48 37.78 6.39
N GLY A 144 -7.59 37.37 5.48
CA GLY A 144 -7.95 36.70 4.23
C GLY A 144 -6.85 35.75 3.78
N GLU A 145 -6.44 34.81 4.63
CA GLU A 145 -5.55 33.72 4.23
C GLU A 145 -6.20 32.89 3.11
N GLY A 146 -5.72 33.15 1.88
CA GLY A 146 -5.75 32.32 0.67
C GLY A 146 -6.88 31.30 0.59
N VAL A 147 -8.07 31.74 0.18
CA VAL A 147 -9.00 30.82 -0.50
C VAL A 147 -8.32 30.39 -1.80
N ASP A 148 -8.36 29.10 -2.13
CA ASP A 148 -7.85 28.60 -3.42
C ASP A 148 -8.99 28.40 -4.42
N TYR A 149 -10.14 27.92 -3.94
CA TYR A 149 -11.31 27.70 -4.77
C TYR A 149 -12.59 28.01 -4.02
N GLN A 150 -13.52 28.63 -4.73
CA GLN A 150 -14.93 28.73 -4.35
C GLN A 150 -15.70 27.74 -5.20
N VAL A 151 -16.60 26.96 -4.59
CA VAL A 151 -17.31 25.87 -5.26
C VAL A 151 -18.78 25.88 -4.83
N ALA A 152 -19.70 25.89 -5.78
CA ALA A 152 -21.12 25.63 -5.56
C ALA A 152 -21.51 24.28 -6.17
N GLN A 153 -22.44 23.57 -5.53
CA GLN A 153 -22.99 22.28 -5.94
C GLN A 153 -24.51 22.39 -6.12
N SER A 154 -25.05 21.74 -7.16
CA SER A 154 -26.50 21.64 -7.40
C SER A 154 -27.20 20.80 -6.32
N GLY A 155 -28.50 21.03 -6.12
CA GLY A 155 -29.31 20.20 -5.21
C GLY A 155 -29.66 18.84 -5.81
N ASP A 156 -29.72 18.77 -7.13
CA ASP A 156 -30.23 17.64 -7.90
C ASP A 156 -29.42 17.43 -9.19
N ALA A 157 -29.82 16.48 -10.03
CA ALA A 157 -29.15 16.19 -11.30
C ALA A 157 -29.50 17.19 -12.41
N THR A 158 -30.47 18.08 -12.23
CA THR A 158 -30.89 19.02 -13.30
C THR A 158 -29.87 20.12 -13.56
N CYS A 159 -28.95 20.35 -12.62
CA CYS A 159 -27.95 21.42 -12.64
C CYS A 159 -28.54 22.84 -12.62
N ASN A 160 -29.83 22.96 -12.35
CA ASN A 160 -30.49 24.25 -12.20
C ASN A 160 -30.05 24.94 -10.89
N GLY A 161 -30.09 26.27 -10.88
CA GLY A 161 -29.74 27.07 -9.69
C GLY A 161 -28.23 27.21 -9.43
N LEU A 162 -27.39 26.94 -10.43
CA LEU A 162 -25.94 27.09 -10.38
C LEU A 162 -25.47 28.23 -11.29
N SER A 163 -25.75 29.47 -10.90
CA SER A 163 -25.37 30.67 -11.66
C SER A 163 -23.89 31.06 -11.44
N SER A 164 -23.35 30.76 -10.24
CA SER A 164 -22.03 31.18 -9.79
C SER A 164 -21.46 30.21 -8.74
N ALA A 165 -20.18 30.35 -8.41
CA ALA A 165 -19.55 29.56 -7.35
C ALA A 165 -20.06 29.88 -5.93
N MET A 166 -20.91 30.90 -5.77
CA MET A 166 -21.50 31.33 -4.50
C MET A 166 -22.98 31.00 -4.37
N GLU A 167 -23.61 30.49 -5.43
CA GLU A 167 -25.05 30.21 -5.47
C GLU A 167 -25.28 28.76 -5.88
N GLY A 168 -25.85 27.98 -4.96
CA GLY A 168 -26.16 26.57 -5.16
C GLY A 168 -26.80 25.96 -3.90
N SER A 169 -27.16 24.69 -3.96
CA SER A 169 -27.73 23.98 -2.79
C SER A 169 -26.71 23.78 -1.68
N ARG A 170 -25.43 23.66 -2.07
CA ARG A 170 -24.30 23.60 -1.15
C ARG A 170 -23.16 24.44 -1.71
N THR A 171 -22.63 25.36 -0.92
CA THR A 171 -21.44 26.14 -1.27
C THR A 171 -20.27 25.72 -0.39
N MET A 172 -19.06 25.82 -0.93
CA MET A 172 -17.84 25.37 -0.27
C MET A 172 -16.70 26.34 -0.55
N THR A 173 -15.95 26.67 0.49
CA THR A 173 -14.71 27.44 0.39
C THR A 173 -13.53 26.52 0.64
N LEU A 174 -12.75 26.24 -0.39
CA LEU A 174 -11.60 25.33 -0.34
C LEU A 174 -10.31 26.14 -0.11
N LYS A 175 -9.53 25.68 0.85
CA LYS A 175 -8.16 26.14 1.12
C LYS A 175 -7.22 24.95 1.04
N LYS A 176 -6.06 25.10 0.41
CA LYS A 176 -5.06 24.04 0.41
C LYS A 176 -4.73 23.68 1.85
N ALA A 177 -4.83 22.39 2.16
CA ALA A 177 -4.59 21.95 3.52
C ALA A 177 -3.17 22.41 3.91
N SER A 178 -3.05 23.13 5.03
CA SER A 178 -1.74 23.55 5.52
C SER A 178 -0.94 22.28 5.71
N SER A 179 0.16 22.08 4.96
CA SER A 179 1.03 20.93 5.19
C SER A 179 1.61 21.09 6.59
N PRO A 180 1.19 20.28 7.59
CA PRO A 180 1.73 20.43 8.92
C PRO A 180 3.18 19.98 8.81
N SER A 181 4.09 20.94 8.93
CA SER A 181 5.53 20.73 9.11
C SER A 181 6.35 20.24 7.90
N LYS A 182 7.64 20.56 7.97
CA LYS A 182 8.74 20.03 7.17
C LYS A 182 8.98 18.53 7.47
N CYS A 183 7.93 17.73 7.74
CA CYS A 183 8.01 16.32 8.10
C CYS A 183 8.71 15.57 6.97
N ARG A 184 9.81 14.92 7.30
CA ARG A 184 10.57 14.08 6.36
C ARG A 184 10.83 12.75 7.03
N PHE A 185 10.77 11.70 6.23
CA PHE A 185 11.30 10.40 6.62
C PHE A 185 12.79 10.55 6.96
N PRO A 186 13.29 9.87 8.02
CA PRO A 186 14.68 9.96 8.43
C PRO A 186 15.67 9.69 7.29
N SER A 187 16.83 10.34 7.34
CA SER A 187 17.87 10.19 6.31
C SER A 187 18.40 8.76 6.20
N TRP A 188 18.51 8.05 7.33
CA TRP A 188 18.95 6.65 7.30
C TRP A 188 17.96 5.74 6.56
N LEU A 189 16.66 6.02 6.65
CA LEU A 189 15.60 5.28 5.95
C LEU A 189 15.59 5.58 4.45
N THR A 190 15.92 6.82 4.09
CA THR A 190 15.91 7.32 2.71
C THR A 190 17.29 7.29 2.04
N SER A 191 18.30 6.75 2.72
CA SER A 191 19.63 6.46 2.15
C SER A 191 19.52 5.52 0.95
N SER A 192 18.62 4.54 1.05
CA SER A 192 18.12 3.74 -0.07
C SER A 192 16.70 4.18 -0.39
N LEU A 193 16.46 4.52 -1.67
CA LEU A 193 15.13 4.96 -2.10
C LEU A 193 14.15 3.81 -2.35
N HIS A 194 14.66 2.60 -2.57
CA HIS A 194 13.87 1.43 -2.96
C HIS A 194 14.12 0.28 -1.99
N TRP A 195 13.05 -0.19 -1.38
CA TRP A 195 13.01 -1.32 -0.46
C TRP A 195 11.94 -2.31 -0.92
N HIS A 196 12.07 -3.58 -0.52
CA HIS A 196 11.04 -4.59 -0.76
C HIS A 196 11.04 -5.63 0.34
N THR A 197 9.93 -6.35 0.45
CA THR A 197 9.80 -7.49 1.35
C THR A 197 10.69 -8.66 0.91
N LEU A 198 11.00 -9.58 1.82
CA LEU A 198 11.90 -10.72 1.53
C LEU A 198 11.38 -11.62 0.39
N ASP A 199 10.06 -11.77 0.31
CA ASP A 199 9.34 -12.50 -0.73
C ASP A 199 9.14 -11.69 -2.03
N TYR A 200 9.60 -10.44 -2.09
CA TYR A 200 9.41 -9.51 -3.21
C TYR A 200 7.94 -9.26 -3.59
N THR A 201 6.98 -9.53 -2.69
CA THR A 201 5.57 -9.27 -2.99
C THR A 201 5.23 -7.79 -2.96
N ARG A 202 5.97 -6.99 -2.18
CA ARG A 202 5.73 -5.54 -2.01
C ARG A 202 7.00 -4.73 -2.13
N SER A 203 6.89 -3.59 -2.79
CA SER A 203 7.94 -2.58 -2.91
C SER A 203 7.57 -1.29 -2.20
N TYR A 204 8.54 -0.69 -1.52
CA TYR A 204 8.45 0.54 -0.74
C TYR A 204 9.43 1.54 -1.36
N THR A 205 8.91 2.61 -1.95
CA THR A 205 9.71 3.60 -2.69
C THR A 205 9.53 4.99 -2.10
N PHE A 206 10.63 5.60 -1.67
CA PHE A 206 10.63 6.97 -1.15
C PHE A 206 10.77 7.99 -2.29
N HIS A 207 9.95 9.03 -2.26
CA HIS A 207 9.91 10.08 -3.28
C HIS A 207 9.82 11.49 -2.65
N HIS A 208 9.86 12.51 -3.52
CA HIS A 208 9.52 13.90 -3.21
C HIS A 208 10.29 14.48 -2.00
N ARG A 209 11.63 14.57 -2.09
CA ARG A 209 12.48 15.14 -1.01
C ARG A 209 12.28 14.45 0.36
N ASN A 210 12.03 13.14 0.34
CA ASN A 210 11.87 12.29 1.52
C ASN A 210 10.60 12.56 2.33
N THR A 211 9.53 13.09 1.71
CA THR A 211 8.24 13.35 2.40
C THR A 211 7.19 12.29 2.10
N THR A 212 7.37 11.50 1.03
CA THR A 212 6.37 10.56 0.53
C THR A 212 6.96 9.17 0.38
N LEU A 213 6.22 8.16 0.82
CA LEU A 213 6.49 6.75 0.63
C LEU A 213 5.37 6.16 -0.25
N ARG A 214 5.75 5.46 -1.31
CA ARG A 214 4.86 4.71 -2.20
C ARG A 214 5.02 3.23 -1.88
N ILE A 215 3.91 2.54 -1.63
CA ILE A 215 3.88 1.09 -1.40
C ILE A 215 3.04 0.47 -2.50
N SER A 216 3.62 -0.46 -3.25
CA SER A 216 2.95 -1.15 -4.35
C SER A 216 3.22 -2.65 -4.27
N ASN A 217 2.24 -3.46 -4.67
CA ASN A 217 2.50 -4.86 -4.93
C ASN A 217 3.38 -4.98 -6.16
N SER A 218 4.47 -5.72 -6.03
CA SER A 218 5.30 -6.07 -7.17
C SER A 218 4.62 -7.25 -7.86
N THR A 219 4.07 -7.01 -9.05
CA THR A 219 3.70 -8.09 -9.95
C THR A 219 4.99 -8.79 -10.37
N SER A 220 5.40 -9.82 -9.63
CA SER A 220 6.36 -10.76 -10.19
C SER A 220 5.73 -11.28 -11.48
N ASN A 221 6.38 -10.99 -12.60
CA ASN A 221 6.07 -11.51 -13.92
C ASN A 221 6.31 -13.03 -13.90
N SER A 222 5.44 -13.74 -13.20
CA SER A 222 5.34 -15.18 -13.07
C SER A 222 3.91 -15.55 -13.40
N ALA A 223 3.46 -15.13 -14.58
CA ALA A 223 2.34 -15.75 -15.23
C ALA A 223 2.81 -17.09 -15.79
N MET A 224 2.42 -18.19 -15.15
CA MET A 224 1.75 -19.29 -15.85
C MET A 224 1.17 -20.31 -14.85
N GLY A 225 -0.16 -20.35 -14.82
CA GLY A 225 -0.91 -21.58 -14.60
C GLY A 225 -1.13 -22.02 -13.15
N TYR A 226 -1.93 -21.29 -12.38
CA TYR A 226 -2.92 -21.94 -11.52
C TYR A 226 -4.18 -21.08 -11.42
N SER A 227 -5.29 -21.69 -11.80
CA SER A 227 -6.65 -21.18 -11.61
C SER A 227 -6.88 -20.81 -10.14
N PRO A 228 -7.63 -19.73 -9.82
CA PRO A 228 -7.93 -19.38 -8.44
C PRO A 228 -8.97 -20.35 -7.90
N THR A 229 -8.52 -21.52 -7.42
CA THR A 229 -9.34 -22.26 -6.47
C THR A 229 -9.40 -21.44 -5.20
N LEU A 230 -10.63 -21.05 -4.82
CA LEU A 230 -11.04 -20.40 -3.57
C LEU A 230 -9.99 -20.54 -2.45
N ARG A 231 -9.06 -19.58 -2.41
CA ARG A 231 -8.25 -19.34 -1.21
C ARG A 231 -9.13 -18.51 -0.29
N ASN A 232 -9.44 -19.08 0.87
CA ASN A 232 -9.78 -18.30 2.06
C ASN A 232 -8.87 -17.07 2.10
N GLY A 233 -9.47 -15.91 2.37
CA GLY A 233 -8.93 -14.59 2.09
C GLY A 233 -7.46 -14.41 2.45
N ASN A 234 -6.76 -13.58 1.68
CA ASN A 234 -5.48 -13.02 2.09
C ASN A 234 -5.70 -12.17 3.37
N GLU A 235 -5.75 -12.82 4.52
CA GLU A 235 -5.79 -12.19 5.85
C GLU A 235 -4.52 -11.38 6.15
N ASN A 236 -3.48 -11.51 5.31
CA ASN A 236 -2.15 -10.91 5.51
C ASN A 236 -1.86 -9.72 4.57
N GLY A 237 -2.87 -9.20 3.86
CA GLY A 237 -2.70 -8.03 3.00
C GLY A 237 -2.45 -6.74 3.78
N ILE A 238 -1.72 -5.78 3.20
CA ILE A 238 -1.47 -4.49 3.87
C ILE A 238 -2.78 -3.76 4.21
N ALA A 239 -3.80 -3.86 3.34
CA ALA A 239 -5.11 -3.28 3.59
C ALA A 239 -5.75 -3.88 4.85
N VAL A 240 -5.75 -5.20 4.96
CA VAL A 240 -6.34 -5.93 6.10
C VAL A 240 -5.60 -5.59 7.40
N SER A 241 -4.27 -5.50 7.36
CA SER A 241 -3.46 -5.12 8.53
C SER A 241 -3.77 -3.72 9.05
N MET A 242 -4.28 -2.84 8.18
CA MET A 242 -4.69 -1.48 8.56
C MET A 242 -6.17 -1.41 8.97
N GLY A 243 -6.95 -2.49 8.85
CA GLY A 243 -8.40 -2.50 9.08
C GLY A 243 -9.24 -2.08 7.86
N LEU A 244 -8.70 -2.23 6.65
CA LEU A 244 -9.39 -1.96 5.37
C LEU A 244 -9.84 -3.26 4.68
N THR A 245 -10.71 -3.12 3.68
CA THR A 245 -11.21 -4.26 2.90
C THR A 245 -10.10 -4.91 2.06
N SER A 246 -10.18 -6.22 1.88
CA SER A 246 -9.17 -6.99 1.14
C SER A 246 -9.13 -6.67 -0.36
N GLU A 247 -10.19 -6.09 -0.91
CA GLU A 247 -10.29 -5.65 -2.31
C GLU A 247 -9.24 -4.60 -2.69
N LEU A 248 -8.87 -3.76 -1.72
CA LEU A 248 -7.89 -2.68 -1.91
C LEU A 248 -6.44 -3.18 -1.93
N ASN A 249 -6.19 -4.47 -1.63
CA ASN A 249 -4.83 -5.01 -1.55
C ASN A 249 -4.02 -4.86 -2.84
N ASN A 250 -4.68 -4.80 -4.00
CA ASN A 250 -4.02 -4.65 -5.30
C ASN A 250 -3.77 -3.19 -5.68
N GLN A 251 -4.31 -2.25 -4.92
CA GLN A 251 -4.11 -0.84 -5.17
C GLN A 251 -2.79 -0.37 -4.57
N GLU A 252 -2.21 0.61 -5.23
CA GLU A 252 -1.06 1.31 -4.70
C GLU A 252 -1.46 2.17 -3.50
N MET A 253 -0.59 2.21 -2.50
CA MET A 253 -0.74 3.04 -1.34
C MET A 253 0.28 4.16 -1.35
N ARG A 254 -0.20 5.40 -1.24
CA ARG A 254 0.61 6.60 -1.04
C ARG A 254 0.61 6.96 0.43
N VAL A 255 1.76 7.26 0.98
CA VAL A 255 1.96 7.63 2.39
C VAL A 255 2.74 8.94 2.46
N VAL A 256 2.21 9.92 3.17
CA VAL A 256 2.80 11.25 3.34
C VAL A 256 3.11 11.47 4.81
N CYS A 257 4.34 11.88 5.12
CA CYS A 257 4.78 12.19 6.48
C CYS A 257 3.97 13.37 7.04
N THR A 258 3.29 13.17 8.18
CA THR A 258 2.55 14.22 8.87
C THR A 258 3.32 14.73 10.09
N GLU A 259 3.78 13.81 10.95
CA GLU A 259 4.52 14.14 12.18
C GLU A 259 5.51 13.02 12.56
N VAL A 260 6.71 13.38 12.99
CA VAL A 260 7.67 12.43 13.59
C VAL A 260 7.52 12.48 15.11
N LYS A 261 6.89 11.47 15.71
CA LYS A 261 6.65 11.37 17.16
C LYS A 261 7.91 11.01 17.95
N GLN A 262 8.74 10.13 17.39
CA GLN A 262 9.98 9.68 18.02
C GLN A 262 11.02 9.40 16.94
N GLN A 263 12.26 9.82 17.12
CA GLN A 263 13.37 9.48 16.24
C GLN A 263 14.65 9.24 17.02
N THR A 264 15.26 8.08 16.79
CA THR A 264 16.59 7.71 17.25
C THR A 264 17.40 7.21 16.05
N VAL A 265 18.65 6.79 16.30
CA VAL A 265 19.51 6.18 15.26
C VAL A 265 18.94 4.84 14.78
N GLU A 266 18.20 4.14 15.65
CA GLU A 266 17.71 2.78 15.44
C GLU A 266 16.21 2.70 15.19
N LYS A 267 15.44 3.74 15.52
CA LYS A 267 13.98 3.71 15.47
C LYS A 267 13.40 5.04 15.04
N ALA A 268 12.32 5.01 14.25
CA ALA A 268 11.48 6.17 14.00
C ALA A 268 10.00 5.82 14.13
N LEU A 269 9.25 6.60 14.92
CA LEU A 269 7.79 6.51 15.06
C LEU A 269 7.17 7.73 14.36
N ILE A 270 6.33 7.48 13.37
CA ILE A 270 5.83 8.50 12.44
C ILE A 270 4.32 8.37 12.33
N VAL A 271 3.61 9.49 12.48
CA VAL A 271 2.23 9.64 12.04
C VAL A 271 2.27 10.03 10.57
N ALA A 272 1.57 9.27 9.73
CA ALA A 272 1.52 9.51 8.30
C ALA A 272 0.07 9.50 7.81
N HIS A 273 -0.23 10.39 6.87
CA HIS A 273 -1.47 10.33 6.10
C HIS A 273 -1.30 9.34 4.96
N PHE A 274 -2.23 8.42 4.79
CA PHE A 274 -2.20 7.44 3.70
C PHE A 274 -3.38 7.63 2.75
N THR A 275 -3.20 7.15 1.52
CA THR A 275 -4.24 7.08 0.49
C THR A 275 -4.06 5.77 -0.27
N MET A 276 -5.11 4.96 -0.33
CA MET A 276 -5.16 3.71 -1.08
C MET A 276 -6.57 3.56 -1.69
N GLY A 277 -6.67 3.58 -3.01
CA GLY A 277 -7.99 3.74 -3.65
C GLY A 277 -8.59 5.10 -3.34
N CYS A 278 -9.82 5.09 -2.85
CA CYS A 278 -10.50 6.24 -2.24
C CYS A 278 -10.61 6.10 -0.71
N GLN A 279 -9.79 5.25 -0.08
CA GLN A 279 -9.63 5.22 1.37
C GLN A 279 -8.41 6.05 1.77
N SER A 280 -8.60 6.99 2.68
CA SER A 280 -7.53 7.79 3.27
C SER A 280 -7.74 7.99 4.76
N GLY A 281 -6.68 8.39 5.44
CA GLY A 281 -6.69 8.62 6.88
C GLY A 281 -5.28 8.73 7.43
N PHE A 282 -5.15 8.64 8.75
CA PHE A 282 -3.88 8.68 9.44
C PHE A 282 -3.56 7.33 10.06
N LEU A 283 -2.31 6.93 9.98
CA LEU A 283 -1.79 5.71 10.58
C LEU A 283 -0.46 5.97 11.25
N CYS A 284 -0.08 5.07 12.16
CA CYS A 284 1.21 5.13 12.82
C CYS A 284 2.16 4.07 12.22
N LEU A 285 3.37 4.49 11.88
CA LEU A 285 4.44 3.66 11.38
C LEU A 285 5.61 3.66 12.37
N ALA A 286 6.08 2.48 12.74
CA ALA A 286 7.37 2.35 13.45
C ALA A 286 8.38 1.67 12.53
N PHE A 287 9.42 2.41 12.16
CA PHE A 287 10.58 1.88 11.44
C PHE A 287 11.68 1.53 12.43
N TYR A 288 12.31 0.39 12.24
CA TYR A 288 13.47 -0.09 13.00
C TYR A 288 14.63 -0.30 12.04
N ARG A 289 15.75 0.38 12.29
CA ARG A 289 16.99 0.16 11.56
C ARG A 289 17.68 -1.07 12.15
N ARG A 290 17.78 -2.15 11.38
CA ARG A 290 18.43 -3.40 11.81
C ARG A 290 19.86 -3.50 11.29
N ASP A 291 20.08 -3.10 10.05
CA ASP A 291 21.39 -3.01 9.41
C ASP A 291 21.38 -1.88 8.36
N GLY A 292 22.46 -1.67 7.60
CA GLY A 292 22.53 -0.66 6.54
C GLY A 292 21.51 -0.89 5.42
N HIS A 293 21.26 -2.15 5.09
CA HIS A 293 20.34 -2.60 4.03
C HIS A 293 19.19 -3.47 4.56
N VAL A 294 18.95 -3.47 5.87
CA VAL A 294 17.82 -4.18 6.50
C VAL A 294 17.10 -3.27 7.47
N ILE A 295 15.79 -3.12 7.26
CA ILE A 295 14.90 -2.39 8.16
C ILE A 295 13.67 -3.24 8.45
N GLU A 296 12.96 -2.90 9.51
CA GLU A 296 11.64 -3.45 9.77
C GLU A 296 10.63 -2.34 9.94
N VAL A 297 9.40 -2.60 9.53
CA VAL A 297 8.28 -1.67 9.72
C VAL A 297 7.12 -2.39 10.41
N GLN A 298 6.52 -1.72 11.39
CA GLN A 298 5.21 -2.05 11.94
C GLN A 298 4.22 -0.95 11.54
N THR A 299 3.04 -1.37 11.10
CA THR A 299 1.97 -0.47 10.64
C THR A 299 0.74 -0.67 11.52
N GLY A 300 0.25 0.40 12.14
CA GLY A 300 -0.98 0.38 12.93
C GLY A 300 -2.25 0.39 12.07
N THR A 301 -3.40 0.29 12.73
CA THR A 301 -4.69 0.55 12.09
C THR A 301 -4.86 2.04 11.82
N TYR A 302 -5.71 2.39 10.86
CA TYR A 302 -5.95 3.79 10.54
C TYR A 302 -7.03 4.43 11.41
N THR A 303 -6.99 5.75 11.46
CA THR A 303 -7.98 6.62 12.10
C THR A 303 -8.19 7.88 11.24
N ARG A 304 -9.24 8.65 11.53
CA ARG A 304 -9.51 9.92 10.84
C ARG A 304 -8.73 11.10 11.43
N ARG A 305 -8.16 10.94 12.61
CA ARG A 305 -7.48 12.00 13.37
C ARG A 305 -6.01 11.68 13.58
N PRO A 306 -5.08 12.59 13.23
CA PRO A 306 -3.64 12.33 13.36
C PRO A 306 -3.21 12.05 14.82
N GLU A 307 -3.84 12.71 15.79
CA GLU A 307 -3.56 12.55 17.23
C GLU A 307 -3.91 11.15 17.78
N ASP A 308 -4.82 10.43 17.12
CA ASP A 308 -5.24 9.10 17.54
C ASP A 308 -4.36 8.00 16.96
N ALA A 309 -3.65 8.27 15.87
CA ALA A 309 -2.99 7.24 15.04
C ALA A 309 -1.95 6.41 15.81
N CYS A 310 -1.17 7.02 16.70
CA CYS A 310 -0.16 6.34 17.51
C CYS A 310 -0.63 5.98 18.93
N GLN A 311 -1.92 6.10 19.24
CA GLN A 311 -2.46 5.64 20.52
C GLN A 311 -2.52 4.11 20.58
N ALA A 312 -2.50 3.54 21.79
CA ALA A 312 -2.38 2.09 22.00
C ALA A 312 -3.48 1.26 21.33
N ILE A 313 -4.68 1.82 21.13
CA ILE A 313 -5.79 1.17 20.43
C ILE A 313 -5.52 0.97 18.93
N HIS A 314 -4.79 1.90 18.31
CA HIS A 314 -4.45 1.86 16.88
C HIS A 314 -3.04 1.32 16.63
N PHE A 315 -2.15 1.44 17.62
CA PHE A 315 -0.76 1.06 17.53
C PHE A 315 -0.30 0.31 18.78
N ASN A 316 -0.56 -1.01 18.83
CA ASN A 316 -0.01 -1.88 19.85
C ASN A 316 1.26 -2.56 19.34
N LYS A 317 2.43 -2.02 19.76
CA LYS A 317 3.75 -2.51 19.35
C LYS A 317 3.94 -4.02 19.55
N SER A 318 3.35 -4.60 20.59
CA SER A 318 3.56 -6.02 20.93
C SER A 318 2.74 -6.98 20.07
N SER A 319 1.63 -6.53 19.49
CA SER A 319 0.76 -7.38 18.65
C SER A 319 0.97 -7.16 17.15
N LEU A 320 1.52 -6.01 16.76
CA LEU A 320 1.71 -5.70 15.35
C LEU A 320 2.85 -6.51 14.71
N PRO A 321 2.64 -7.11 13.53
CA PRO A 321 3.67 -7.90 12.86
C PRO A 321 4.81 -7.00 12.36
N PHE A 322 6.03 -7.53 12.42
CA PHE A 322 7.18 -6.91 11.78
C PHE A 322 7.21 -7.31 10.31
N VAL A 323 7.26 -6.34 9.41
CA VAL A 323 7.55 -6.54 7.99
C VAL A 323 9.01 -6.19 7.74
N THR A 324 9.80 -7.18 7.32
CA THR A 324 11.22 -7.01 7.02
C THR A 324 11.38 -6.47 5.61
N LEU A 325 12.10 -5.37 5.47
CA LEU A 325 12.41 -4.75 4.19
C LEU A 325 13.92 -4.71 3.94
N VAL A 326 14.29 -4.93 2.70
CA VAL A 326 15.67 -5.08 2.25
C VAL A 326 15.89 -4.34 0.93
N THR A 327 17.13 -3.95 0.66
CA THR A 327 17.53 -3.35 -0.62
C THR A 327 17.72 -4.41 -1.70
N SER A 328 17.79 -4.02 -2.97
CA SER A 328 17.84 -4.98 -4.10
C SER A 328 19.17 -5.72 -4.21
N SER A 329 20.24 -5.08 -3.76
CA SER A 329 21.60 -5.59 -3.80
C SER A 329 22.24 -5.40 -2.42
N PRO A 330 21.87 -6.23 -1.43
CA PRO A 330 22.50 -6.17 -0.12
C PRO A 330 23.97 -6.58 -0.24
N GLU A 331 24.86 -5.85 0.41
CA GLU A 331 26.27 -6.21 0.44
C GLU A 331 26.46 -7.51 1.23
N PRO A 332 27.28 -8.46 0.75
CA PRO A 332 27.63 -9.62 1.56
C PRO A 332 28.37 -9.24 2.84
N ARG A 333 28.07 -9.93 3.93
CA ARG A 333 28.68 -9.76 5.26
C ARG A 333 29.05 -11.13 5.81
N GLN A 334 30.02 -11.15 6.72
CA GLN A 334 30.47 -12.37 7.38
C GLN A 334 29.30 -13.11 8.07
N CYS A 335 29.15 -14.40 7.78
CA CYS A 335 28.16 -15.25 8.43
C CYS A 335 28.51 -15.48 9.92
N PRO A 336 27.50 -15.67 10.80
CA PRO A 336 27.73 -16.06 12.19
C PRO A 336 28.20 -17.51 12.29
N TYR A 337 28.87 -17.87 13.40
CA TYR A 337 29.34 -19.22 13.69
C TYR A 337 30.16 -19.84 12.54
N LEU A 338 31.34 -19.26 12.26
CA LEU A 338 32.28 -19.86 11.30
C LEU A 338 32.68 -21.26 11.78
N GLY A 339 32.75 -22.22 10.86
CA GLY A 339 33.16 -23.60 11.16
C GLY A 339 32.29 -24.65 10.47
N LYS A 340 32.49 -25.90 10.90
CA LYS A 340 31.78 -27.07 10.41
C LYS A 340 30.86 -27.62 11.50
N PHE A 341 29.63 -27.95 11.12
CA PHE A 341 28.60 -28.41 12.05
C PHE A 341 27.86 -29.63 11.51
N SER A 342 27.51 -30.54 12.41
CA SER A 342 26.59 -31.64 12.15
C SER A 342 25.15 -31.16 12.27
N VAL A 343 24.30 -31.47 11.29
CA VAL A 343 22.90 -31.06 11.23
C VAL A 343 22.00 -32.18 11.72
N THR A 344 21.06 -31.86 12.60
CA THR A 344 20.07 -32.81 13.14
C THR A 344 18.67 -32.20 13.15
N GLY A 345 17.63 -33.05 13.19
CA GLY A 345 16.24 -32.60 13.35
C GLY A 345 15.72 -31.73 12.21
N LEU A 346 16.16 -31.98 10.97
CA LEU A 346 15.71 -31.20 9.82
C LEU A 346 14.21 -31.39 9.59
N SER A 347 13.47 -30.28 9.66
CA SER A 347 12.06 -30.18 9.33
C SER A 347 11.88 -29.15 8.22
N ARG A 348 11.15 -29.52 7.16
CA ARG A 348 10.83 -28.65 6.02
C ARG A 348 9.34 -28.33 6.03
N GLY A 349 9.00 -27.06 5.93
CA GLY A 349 7.60 -26.64 5.77
C GLY A 349 6.98 -27.19 4.48
N GLU A 350 5.68 -27.49 4.49
CA GLU A 350 4.95 -28.17 3.39
C GLU A 350 5.14 -27.53 2.00
N ARG A 351 5.36 -26.21 1.93
CA ARG A 351 5.56 -25.47 0.66
C ARG A 351 6.91 -25.75 -0.01
N LEU A 352 7.97 -25.93 0.78
CA LEU A 352 9.31 -26.24 0.28
C LEU A 352 9.42 -27.72 -0.13
N ALA A 353 8.76 -28.61 0.64
CA ALA A 353 8.63 -30.01 0.28
C ALA A 353 7.94 -30.22 -1.08
N ARG A 354 6.91 -29.41 -1.39
CA ARG A 354 6.16 -29.49 -2.65
C ARG A 354 6.96 -29.00 -3.86
N SER A 355 7.75 -27.93 -3.71
CA SER A 355 8.58 -27.36 -4.79
C SER A 355 9.81 -28.24 -5.11
N LEU A 356 10.43 -28.84 -4.10
CA LEU A 356 11.49 -29.85 -4.29
C LEU A 356 10.99 -31.10 -5.03
N ARG A 357 9.79 -31.60 -4.68
CA ARG A 357 9.15 -32.73 -5.40
C ARG A 357 8.94 -32.45 -6.89
N VAL A 358 8.55 -31.22 -7.25
CA VAL A 358 8.34 -30.81 -8.65
C VAL A 358 9.67 -30.73 -9.40
N ALA A 359 10.70 -30.12 -8.80
CA ALA A 359 12.04 -30.04 -9.40
C ALA A 359 12.66 -31.44 -9.64
N LEU A 360 12.47 -32.38 -8.71
CA LEU A 360 12.93 -33.76 -8.83
C LEU A 360 12.18 -34.54 -9.94
N HIS A 361 10.90 -34.26 -10.15
CA HIS A 361 10.12 -34.86 -11.24
C HIS A 361 10.64 -34.42 -12.62
N GLU A 362 11.04 -33.15 -12.78
CA GLU A 362 11.61 -32.64 -14.03
C GLU A 362 13.02 -33.21 -14.32
N ALA A 363 13.84 -33.41 -13.30
CA ALA A 363 15.17 -34.02 -13.45
C ALA A 363 15.10 -35.47 -13.96
N ARG A 364 14.06 -36.23 -13.55
CA ARG A 364 13.84 -37.63 -13.95
C ARG A 364 13.54 -37.81 -15.44
N HIS A 365 12.99 -36.78 -16.09
CA HIS A 365 12.68 -36.80 -17.53
C HIS A 365 13.88 -36.45 -18.44
N ARG A 366 15.01 -36.01 -17.88
CA ARG A 366 16.24 -35.69 -18.64
C ARG A 366 17.35 -36.74 -18.54
N ALA A 367 17.22 -37.78 -17.72
CA ALA A 367 18.24 -38.81 -17.57
C ALA A 367 18.15 -39.87 -18.70
N PRO A 368 19.25 -40.20 -19.41
CA PRO A 368 19.27 -41.28 -20.38
C PRO A 368 19.14 -42.65 -19.69
N ARG A 369 18.37 -43.56 -20.28
CA ARG A 369 18.30 -44.96 -19.84
C ARG A 369 19.49 -45.73 -20.43
N ASP A 370 20.50 -46.04 -19.63
CA ASP A 370 21.35 -47.22 -19.88
C ASP A 370 21.94 -47.80 -18.58
N MET A 371 22.20 -49.11 -18.61
CA MET A 371 22.26 -50.06 -17.49
C MET A 371 23.69 -50.26 -16.89
N THR A 372 23.73 -50.77 -15.66
CA THR A 372 24.78 -51.58 -14.96
C THR A 372 25.98 -50.91 -14.26
N SER A 373 25.87 -50.71 -12.93
CA SER A 373 26.85 -51.11 -11.88
C SER A 373 26.35 -50.74 -10.46
N LEU A 374 26.43 -51.67 -9.51
CA LEU A 374 26.07 -51.55 -8.06
C LEU A 374 26.99 -50.56 -7.28
N PRO A 375 26.72 -50.17 -6.00
CA PRO A 375 25.50 -50.20 -5.18
C PRO A 375 25.12 -48.78 -4.65
N ALA A 376 23.89 -48.32 -4.87
CA ALA A 376 23.40 -47.08 -4.25
C ALA A 376 21.90 -47.20 -3.93
N ASP A 377 21.52 -48.27 -3.25
CA ASP A 377 20.12 -48.58 -2.89
C ASP A 377 19.79 -48.17 -1.44
N LEU A 378 20.40 -47.09 -0.95
CA LEU A 378 20.14 -46.54 0.40
C LEU A 378 19.74 -45.06 0.42
N CYS A 379 19.69 -44.39 -0.73
CA CYS A 379 19.07 -43.06 -0.81
C CYS A 379 17.62 -43.22 -1.24
N THR A 380 16.74 -43.58 -0.30
CA THR A 380 15.30 -43.53 -0.56
C THR A 380 14.91 -42.11 -0.96
N GLN A 381 14.16 -41.99 -2.05
CA GLN A 381 13.81 -40.77 -2.79
C GLN A 381 13.00 -39.70 -2.01
N ASP A 382 12.99 -39.75 -0.68
CA ASP A 382 12.24 -38.87 0.21
C ASP A 382 13.07 -38.16 1.30
N ASN A 383 14.33 -38.57 1.56
CA ASN A 383 15.20 -37.93 2.58
C ASN A 383 16.50 -37.39 1.97
N GLU A 384 16.43 -36.23 1.31
CA GLU A 384 17.59 -35.36 1.16
C GLU A 384 17.83 -34.60 2.47
N ASP A 385 18.26 -35.34 3.48
CA ASP A 385 18.63 -34.77 4.77
C ASP A 385 19.99 -34.08 4.63
N PHE A 386 20.03 -32.80 4.98
CA PHE A 386 21.30 -32.09 5.13
C PHE A 386 22.01 -32.73 6.34
N THR A 387 23.22 -33.26 6.15
CA THR A 387 23.99 -33.87 7.24
C THR A 387 25.01 -32.90 7.80
N THR A 388 25.52 -31.99 6.98
CA THR A 388 26.59 -31.05 7.36
C THR A 388 26.24 -29.62 6.95
N LEU A 389 26.47 -28.67 7.86
CA LEU A 389 26.47 -27.24 7.59
C LEU A 389 27.91 -26.73 7.71
N VAL A 390 28.37 -26.04 6.67
CA VAL A 390 29.68 -25.41 6.64
C VAL A 390 29.49 -23.90 6.50
N VAL A 391 30.07 -23.12 7.40
CA VAL A 391 29.94 -21.67 7.39
C VAL A 391 31.33 -21.04 7.27
N GLY A 392 31.53 -20.22 6.26
CA GLY A 392 32.75 -19.44 6.08
C GLY A 392 33.93 -20.16 5.44
N CYS A 393 33.76 -21.39 4.93
CA CYS A 393 34.87 -22.20 4.42
C CYS A 393 35.34 -21.78 3.02
N ASN A 394 34.43 -21.58 2.08
CA ASN A 394 34.78 -21.06 0.75
C ASN A 394 35.03 -19.55 0.81
N THR A 395 34.08 -18.82 1.38
CA THR A 395 34.19 -17.39 1.66
C THR A 395 33.51 -17.11 2.99
N VAL A 396 34.01 -16.13 3.75
CA VAL A 396 33.53 -15.85 5.12
C VAL A 396 32.06 -15.40 5.20
N ASP A 397 31.47 -15.02 4.06
CA ASP A 397 30.09 -14.58 3.87
C ASP A 397 29.14 -15.67 3.39
N THR A 398 29.57 -16.94 3.30
CA THR A 398 28.74 -18.04 2.80
C THR A 398 28.45 -19.11 3.84
N MET A 399 27.24 -19.68 3.75
CA MET A 399 26.79 -20.85 4.49
C MET A 399 26.31 -21.93 3.51
N GLU A 400 26.82 -23.15 3.65
CA GLU A 400 26.64 -24.25 2.71
C GLU A 400 26.11 -25.49 3.42
N PHE A 401 24.99 -26.01 2.94
CA PHE A 401 24.45 -27.30 3.37
C PHE A 401 24.90 -28.40 2.41
N ARG A 402 25.46 -29.46 2.98
CA ARG A 402 25.97 -30.63 2.27
C ARG A 402 25.18 -31.87 2.69
N SER A 403 25.08 -32.84 1.78
CA SER A 403 24.49 -34.15 2.01
C SER A 403 25.46 -35.22 1.56
N GLU A 404 25.53 -36.33 2.29
CA GLU A 404 26.40 -37.48 1.97
C GLU A 404 25.81 -38.37 0.87
N CYS A 405 24.59 -38.08 0.40
CA CYS A 405 23.82 -38.91 -0.51
C CYS A 405 24.03 -38.61 -2.01
N THR A 406 24.63 -37.47 -2.38
CA THR A 406 24.81 -37.08 -3.78
C THR A 406 26.28 -36.80 -4.09
N SER A 407 26.71 -37.08 -5.33
CA SER A 407 28.05 -36.75 -5.83
C SER A 407 28.28 -35.25 -6.05
N ALA A 408 27.28 -34.41 -5.73
CA ALA A 408 27.39 -32.96 -5.69
C ALA A 408 27.56 -32.53 -4.23
N ASP A 409 28.78 -32.14 -3.86
CA ASP A 409 29.17 -31.80 -2.48
C ASP A 409 28.35 -30.67 -1.82
N VAL A 410 27.54 -29.90 -2.57
CA VAL A 410 26.74 -28.77 -2.05
C VAL A 410 25.31 -28.83 -2.58
N VAL A 411 24.35 -29.02 -1.67
CA VAL A 411 22.91 -29.12 -2.00
C VAL A 411 22.25 -27.74 -1.98
N SER A 412 22.63 -26.88 -1.02
CA SER A 412 22.18 -25.49 -1.00
C SER A 412 23.23 -24.58 -0.36
N ALA A 413 23.43 -23.39 -0.94
CA ALA A 413 24.36 -22.40 -0.44
C ALA A 413 23.69 -21.03 -0.39
N TYR A 414 24.05 -20.24 0.63
CA TYR A 414 23.48 -18.92 0.86
C TYR A 414 24.60 -17.92 1.17
N SER A 415 24.44 -16.69 0.68
CA SER A 415 25.27 -15.54 1.06
C SER A 415 24.58 -14.77 2.19
N CYS A 416 25.33 -14.42 3.21
CA CYS A 416 24.90 -13.67 4.39
C CYS A 416 24.97 -12.17 4.15
N HIS A 417 24.01 -11.41 4.67
CA HIS A 417 23.90 -9.97 4.39
C HIS A 417 23.78 -9.09 5.62
N GLY A 418 22.83 -9.36 6.53
CA GLY A 418 22.58 -8.48 7.67
C GLY A 418 22.21 -9.30 8.90
N ARG A 419 22.69 -8.88 10.07
CA ARG A 419 22.44 -9.58 11.34
C ARG A 419 22.07 -8.62 12.46
N TRP A 420 21.13 -9.03 13.30
CA TRP A 420 20.81 -8.35 14.55
C TRP A 420 20.32 -9.35 15.58
N GLU A 421 20.14 -8.88 16.81
CA GLU A 421 19.64 -9.67 17.92
C GLU A 421 18.42 -8.96 18.53
N ASP A 422 17.41 -9.74 18.91
CA ASP A 422 16.21 -9.26 19.60
C ASP A 422 15.79 -10.32 20.64
N ASN A 423 15.81 -9.96 21.93
CA ASN A 423 15.46 -10.83 23.06
C ASN A 423 16.17 -12.20 23.05
N GLY A 424 17.47 -12.24 22.74
CA GLY A 424 18.29 -13.46 22.71
C GLY A 424 18.05 -14.37 21.49
N ILE A 425 17.25 -13.92 20.52
CA ILE A 425 17.14 -14.56 19.20
C ILE A 425 17.93 -13.72 18.21
N HIS A 426 18.82 -14.36 17.48
CA HIS A 426 19.55 -13.73 16.40
C HIS A 426 18.82 -13.93 15.07
N TYR A 427 18.89 -12.90 14.23
CA TYR A 427 18.30 -12.89 12.90
C TYR A 427 19.40 -12.67 11.87
N LEU A 428 19.31 -13.38 10.75
CA LEU A 428 20.26 -13.34 9.66
C LEU A 428 19.53 -13.33 8.32
N ILE A 429 19.75 -12.28 7.53
CA ILE A 429 19.25 -12.21 6.15
C ILE A 429 20.22 -12.91 5.23
N THR A 430 19.70 -13.82 4.41
CA THR A 430 20.49 -14.55 3.42
C THR A 430 19.84 -14.58 2.04
N THR A 431 20.68 -14.67 1.01
CA THR A 431 20.25 -14.86 -0.39
C THR A 431 20.77 -16.21 -0.88
N PRO A 432 19.91 -17.10 -1.42
CA PRO A 432 20.36 -18.35 -2.03
C PRO A 432 21.28 -18.10 -3.23
N LEU A 433 22.42 -18.79 -3.28
CA LEU A 433 23.38 -18.73 -4.39
C LEU A 433 22.95 -19.57 -5.59
N SER A 434 22.25 -20.69 -5.34
CA SER A 434 21.62 -21.49 -6.38
C SER A 434 20.15 -21.11 -6.51
N ARG A 435 19.74 -20.65 -7.70
CA ARG A 435 18.38 -20.19 -7.97
C ARG A 435 17.55 -21.32 -8.56
N SER A 436 16.69 -21.93 -7.75
CA SER A 436 15.52 -22.62 -8.31
C SER A 436 14.49 -21.57 -8.75
N SER A 437 13.82 -21.80 -9.88
CA SER A 437 12.77 -20.91 -10.41
C SER A 437 11.59 -20.72 -9.44
N HIS A 438 11.44 -21.61 -8.46
CA HIS A 438 10.33 -21.65 -7.50
C HIS A 438 10.74 -21.33 -6.05
N GLY A 439 12.03 -21.08 -5.79
CA GLY A 439 12.53 -20.78 -4.45
C GLY A 439 12.32 -19.32 -4.05
N ALA A 440 12.22 -19.06 -2.74
CA ALA A 440 12.22 -17.69 -2.25
C ALA A 440 13.54 -16.98 -2.58
N ARG A 441 13.46 -15.70 -2.91
CA ARG A 441 14.63 -14.90 -3.28
C ARG A 441 15.55 -14.62 -2.10
N ARG A 442 14.99 -14.54 -0.89
CA ARG A 442 15.71 -14.34 0.36
C ARG A 442 15.05 -15.09 1.49
N TYR A 443 15.86 -15.40 2.50
CA TYR A 443 15.40 -16.00 3.75
C TYR A 443 15.87 -15.17 4.93
N CYS A 444 15.04 -15.14 5.96
CA CYS A 444 15.46 -14.76 7.29
C CYS A 444 15.70 -16.04 8.09
N PHE A 445 16.95 -16.30 8.48
CA PHE A 445 17.30 -17.33 9.44
C PHE A 445 17.22 -16.75 10.84
N MET A 446 16.55 -17.47 11.73
CA MET A 446 16.39 -17.15 13.15
C MET A 446 17.09 -18.23 13.95
N TYR A 447 17.97 -17.85 14.86
CA TYR A 447 18.74 -18.83 15.62
C TYR A 447 19.01 -18.41 17.05
N ARG A 448 19.18 -19.41 17.91
CA ARG A 448 19.58 -19.27 19.31
C ARG A 448 20.49 -20.42 19.71
N GLU A 449 21.47 -20.14 20.56
CA GLU A 449 22.33 -21.18 21.13
C GLU A 449 21.79 -21.59 22.50
N GLN A 450 21.74 -22.90 22.75
CA GLN A 450 21.37 -23.47 24.03
C GLN A 450 22.15 -24.77 24.24
N GLU A 451 22.89 -24.85 25.35
CA GLU A 451 23.66 -26.05 25.74
C GLU A 451 24.63 -26.58 24.66
N GLY A 452 25.27 -25.67 23.90
CA GLY A 452 26.21 -26.01 22.83
C GLY A 452 25.55 -26.50 21.53
N VAL A 453 24.22 -26.45 21.45
CA VAL A 453 23.44 -26.69 20.24
C VAL A 453 22.90 -25.36 19.74
N VAL A 454 23.07 -25.08 18.44
CA VAL A 454 22.45 -23.90 17.81
C VAL A 454 21.18 -24.35 17.09
N HIS A 455 20.05 -23.84 17.55
CA HIS A 455 18.74 -24.10 16.99
C HIS A 455 18.45 -23.07 15.91
N PHE A 456 18.13 -23.53 14.70
CA PHE A 456 17.81 -22.68 13.54
C PHE A 456 16.38 -22.88 13.08
N SER A 457 15.79 -21.79 12.62
CA SER A 457 14.57 -21.75 11.83
C SER A 457 14.73 -20.74 10.69
N SER A 458 13.93 -20.85 9.63
CA SER A 458 13.93 -19.86 8.54
C SER A 458 12.53 -19.45 8.13
N SER A 459 12.42 -18.25 7.57
CA SER A 459 11.20 -17.77 6.92
C SER A 459 11.52 -17.05 5.61
N SER A 460 10.61 -17.13 4.65
CA SER A 460 10.75 -16.52 3.31
C SER A 460 10.04 -15.18 3.16
N ASP A 461 9.17 -14.79 4.10
CA ASP A 461 8.30 -13.61 3.99
C ASP A 461 8.77 -12.42 4.86
N SER A 462 9.11 -12.69 6.13
CA SER A 462 9.61 -11.74 7.11
C SER A 462 10.36 -12.47 8.23
N CYS A 463 11.17 -11.75 9.01
CA CYS A 463 11.75 -12.25 10.24
C CYS A 463 10.68 -12.35 11.35
N GLN A 464 9.97 -13.47 11.42
CA GLN A 464 8.84 -13.59 12.33
C GLN A 464 9.30 -13.84 13.78
N ARG A 465 8.65 -13.20 14.76
CA ARG A 465 8.96 -13.37 16.20
C ARG A 465 8.25 -14.55 16.85
N ASN A 466 7.19 -15.04 16.23
CA ASN A 466 6.37 -16.17 16.70
C ASN A 466 6.96 -17.54 16.31
N ILE A 467 8.05 -17.58 15.53
CA ILE A 467 8.74 -18.82 15.17
C ILE A 467 9.81 -19.09 16.23
N SER A 468 9.64 -20.18 16.97
CA SER A 468 10.67 -20.70 17.86
C SER A 468 11.75 -21.44 17.06
N PRO A 469 13.03 -21.02 17.14
CA PRO A 469 14.12 -21.69 16.43
C PRO A 469 14.18 -23.19 16.75
N GLY A 470 14.38 -24.01 15.72
CA GLY A 470 14.49 -25.48 15.84
C GLY A 470 13.16 -26.23 15.84
N ILE A 471 12.00 -25.55 15.84
CA ILE A 471 10.67 -26.19 15.92
C ILE A 471 9.88 -26.02 14.61
N GLY A 472 9.87 -24.82 14.03
CA GLY A 472 9.03 -24.49 12.87
C GLY A 472 9.66 -23.50 11.91
N GLY A 473 8.98 -23.23 10.79
CA GLY A 473 9.47 -22.36 9.72
C GLY A 473 9.59 -23.08 8.38
N ALA A 474 10.12 -22.40 7.37
CA ALA A 474 10.38 -22.98 6.06
C ALA A 474 11.43 -24.11 6.14
N LEU A 475 12.47 -23.90 6.94
CA LEU A 475 13.45 -24.88 7.39
C LEU A 475 13.58 -24.72 8.90
N ALA A 476 13.59 -25.82 9.65
CA ALA A 476 13.99 -25.86 11.05
C ALA A 476 14.98 -27.00 11.25
N PHE A 477 16.08 -26.75 11.95
CA PHE A 477 17.13 -27.73 12.18
C PHE A 477 18.01 -27.30 13.34
N ASN A 478 18.76 -28.24 13.90
CA ASN A 478 19.71 -28.01 14.98
C ASN A 478 21.11 -28.32 14.48
N VAL A 479 22.11 -27.58 14.96
CA VAL A 479 23.49 -27.84 14.60
C VAL A 479 24.39 -27.92 15.84
N THR A 480 25.35 -28.83 15.78
CA THR A 480 26.41 -29.02 16.79
C THR A 480 27.76 -28.88 16.12
N SER A 481 28.70 -28.18 16.76
CA SER A 481 30.06 -28.05 16.22
C SER A 481 30.70 -29.42 16.09
N SER A 482 31.24 -29.72 14.91
CA SER A 482 31.96 -30.99 14.66
C SER A 482 33.45 -30.91 14.98
N GLY A 483 33.93 -29.77 15.50
CA GLY A 483 35.36 -29.44 15.57
C GLY A 483 35.91 -28.95 14.23
N GLU A 484 37.09 -28.32 14.27
CA GLU A 484 37.81 -27.76 13.10
C GLU A 484 38.07 -28.76 11.98
#